data_AF-A0A6J8ESM9-F1
#
_entry.id   AF-A0A6J8ESM9-F1
#
_cell.length_a   1.000
_cell.length_b   1.000
_cell.length_c   1.000
_cell.angle_alpha   90.00
_cell.angle_beta   90.00
_cell.angle_gamma   90.00
#
_symmetry.space_group_name_H-M   'P 1'
#
loop_
_entity.id
_entity.type
_entity.pdbx_description
1 polymer ?
#
loop_
_entity_poly.entity_id
_entity_poly.type
_entity_poly.pdbx_seq_one_letter_code
_entity_poly.pdbx_strand_id
1 'polypeptide(L)'
;MNFNCSNIERGPGLWVLNNTLLCNEEYVRRVKEIISDEKENELYNKDLMIWWDNLKYKIKRYSQIFSSKLAKENRRDFYRLERQINILCEKVACGVDIDVAKLESLKLELSAFELDKCRSAVLRSKAIWAVESDKNTKYFLNLEKYKQENNSIKNY
;
A
#
# COMPACT_ATOMS: atom_id res chain seq x y z
N MET A 1 -21.22 7.64 25.88
CA MET A 1 -20.03 8.49 26.08
C MET A 1 -19.66 9.11 24.75
N ASN A 2 -19.69 10.44 24.64
CA ASN A 2 -19.23 11.16 23.44
C ASN A 2 -17.73 11.46 23.60
N PHE A 3 -16.88 10.76 22.86
CA PHE A 3 -15.45 11.07 22.80
C PHE A 3 -15.26 12.28 21.90
N ASN A 4 -15.04 13.45 22.50
CA ASN A 4 -14.68 14.67 21.78
C ASN A 4 -13.18 14.65 21.47
N CYS A 5 -12.82 14.22 20.26
CA CYS A 5 -11.44 14.14 19.80
C CYS A 5 -10.95 15.42 19.07
N SER A 6 -11.71 16.52 19.13
CA SER A 6 -11.44 17.75 18.36
C SER A 6 -10.15 18.45 18.79
N ASN A 7 -9.78 18.32 20.08
CA ASN A 7 -8.65 19.01 20.69
C ASN A 7 -7.41 18.10 20.87
N ILE A 8 -7.38 16.95 20.21
CA ILE A 8 -6.24 16.03 20.29
C ILE A 8 -5.28 16.35 19.14
N GLU A 9 -4.06 16.77 19.46
CA GLU A 9 -2.99 16.86 18.48
C GLU A 9 -2.74 15.48 17.86
N ARG A 10 -3.03 15.36 16.57
CA ARG A 10 -2.81 14.10 15.85
C ARG A 10 -1.32 13.97 15.58
N GLY A 11 -0.73 12.91 16.13
CA GLY A 11 0.61 12.49 15.73
C GLY A 11 0.70 12.10 14.25
N PRO A 12 1.90 11.80 13.74
CA PRO A 12 2.17 11.51 12.32
C PRO A 12 1.49 10.23 11.79
N GLY A 13 0.67 9.55 12.60
CA GLY A 13 -0.03 8.33 12.25
C GLY A 13 0.80 7.07 12.45
N LEU A 14 0.16 5.91 12.26
CA LEU A 14 0.81 4.61 12.26
C LEU A 14 1.56 4.41 10.94
N TRP A 15 2.85 4.10 11.03
CA TRP A 15 3.61 3.65 9.88
C TRP A 15 3.58 2.12 9.78
N VAL A 16 3.21 1.62 8.60
CA VAL A 16 3.17 0.18 8.27
C VAL A 16 4.12 -0.07 7.10
N LEU A 17 4.91 -1.14 7.19
CA LEU A 17 5.82 -1.54 6.12
C LEU A 17 5.03 -1.97 4.88
N ASN A 18 5.45 -1.50 3.71
CA ASN A 18 4.94 -2.03 2.46
C ASN A 18 5.62 -3.37 2.15
N ASN A 19 4.85 -4.46 2.22
CA ASN A 19 5.38 -5.81 2.03
C ASN A 19 5.92 -6.06 0.62
N THR A 20 5.53 -5.28 -0.39
CA THR A 20 6.10 -5.44 -1.74
C THR A 20 7.59 -5.13 -1.79
N LEU A 21 8.12 -4.39 -0.81
CA LEU A 21 9.57 -4.17 -0.67
C LEU A 21 10.34 -5.48 -0.44
N LEU A 22 9.70 -6.49 0.15
CA LEU A 22 10.30 -7.81 0.38
C LEU A 22 10.54 -8.58 -0.92
N CYS A 23 9.92 -8.17 -2.03
CA CYS A 23 10.17 -8.72 -3.36
C CYS A 23 11.37 -8.05 -4.06
N ASN A 24 11.91 -6.95 -3.52
CA ASN A 24 13.06 -6.27 -4.09
C ASN A 24 14.37 -6.85 -3.52
N GLU A 25 15.16 -7.47 -4.38
CA GLU A 25 16.40 -8.15 -3.98
C GLU A 25 17.43 -7.19 -3.36
N GLU A 26 17.55 -5.96 -3.87
CA GLU A 26 18.45 -4.95 -3.33
C GLU A 26 18.04 -4.58 -1.90
N TYR A 27 16.75 -4.33 -1.68
CA TYR A 27 16.21 -4.05 -0.35
C TYR A 27 16.48 -5.20 0.62
N VAL A 28 16.14 -6.43 0.23
CA VAL A 28 16.33 -7.61 1.08
C VAL A 28 17.80 -7.82 1.43
N ARG A 29 18.69 -7.67 0.44
CA ARG A 29 20.14 -7.73 0.66
C ARG A 29 20.60 -6.70 1.68
N ARG A 30 20.19 -5.44 1.54
CA ARG A 30 20.58 -4.36 2.47
C ARG A 30 20.01 -4.55 3.87
N VAL A 31 18.78 -5.07 4.01
CA VAL A 31 18.24 -5.42 5.33
C VAL A 31 19.04 -6.55 5.98
N LYS A 32 19.43 -7.58 5.21
CA LYS A 32 20.29 -8.67 5.72
C LYS A 32 21.67 -8.16 6.16
N GLU A 33 22.24 -7.22 5.41
CA GLU A 33 23.49 -6.54 5.80
C GLU A 33 23.31 -5.79 7.12
N ILE A 34 22.26 -4.96 7.26
CA ILE A 34 21.95 -4.25 8.52
C ILE A 34 21.85 -5.22 9.71
N ILE A 35 21.17 -6.36 9.52
CA ILE A 35 21.03 -7.37 10.59
C ILE A 35 22.39 -7.99 10.94
N SER A 36 23.23 -8.25 9.94
CA SER A 36 24.56 -8.84 10.15
C SER A 36 25.48 -7.86 10.85
N ASP A 37 25.52 -6.61 10.41
CA ASP A 37 26.30 -5.54 11.02
C ASP A 37 25.86 -5.29 12.48
N GLU A 38 24.57 -5.38 12.79
CA GLU A 38 24.08 -5.17 14.15
C GLU A 38 24.46 -6.31 15.11
N LYS A 39 24.74 -7.51 14.61
CA LYS A 39 25.18 -8.63 15.46
C LYS A 39 26.58 -8.40 16.03
N GLU A 40 27.42 -7.61 15.36
CA GLU A 40 28.76 -7.24 15.83
C GLU A 40 28.70 -6.20 16.97
N ASN A 41 27.52 -5.64 17.25
CA ASN A 41 27.32 -4.70 18.35
C ASN A 41 27.43 -5.43 19.70
N GLU A 42 28.22 -4.91 20.64
CA GLU A 42 28.37 -5.47 21.98
C GLU A 42 27.03 -5.66 22.73
N LEU A 43 26.04 -4.82 22.43
CA LEU A 43 24.69 -4.92 22.99
C LEU A 43 24.03 -6.26 22.67
N TYR A 44 24.39 -6.92 21.56
CA TYR A 44 23.85 -8.22 21.19
C TYR A 44 24.04 -9.27 22.30
N ASN A 45 25.20 -9.24 22.97
CA ASN A 45 25.54 -10.17 24.05
C ASN A 45 25.26 -9.62 25.46
N LYS A 46 25.14 -8.29 25.61
CA LYS A 46 24.98 -7.62 26.91
C LYS A 46 23.52 -7.31 27.25
N ASP A 47 22.75 -6.79 26.31
CA ASP A 47 21.35 -6.41 26.49
C ASP A 47 20.57 -6.63 25.19
N LEU A 48 20.01 -7.83 25.07
CA LEU A 48 19.28 -8.27 23.88
C LEU A 48 18.04 -7.43 23.61
N MET A 49 17.41 -6.86 24.64
CA MET A 49 16.18 -6.09 24.48
C MET A 49 16.47 -4.72 23.86
N ILE A 50 17.46 -4.01 24.38
CA ILE A 50 17.92 -2.75 23.79
C ILE A 50 18.48 -2.98 22.39
N TRP A 51 19.25 -4.06 22.20
CA TRP A 51 19.74 -4.45 20.87
C TRP A 51 18.61 -4.64 19.87
N TRP A 52 17.56 -5.39 20.25
CA TRP A 52 16.42 -5.66 19.37
C TRP A 52 15.65 -4.40 18.99
N ASP A 53 15.45 -3.49 19.94
CA ASP A 53 14.81 -2.19 19.67
C ASP A 53 15.64 -1.32 18.71
N ASN A 54 16.96 -1.31 18.89
CA ASN A 54 17.88 -0.62 17.98
C ASN A 54 17.86 -1.23 16.56
N LEU A 55 17.86 -2.55 16.45
CA LEU A 55 17.77 -3.25 15.17
C LEU A 55 16.47 -2.91 14.44
N LYS A 56 15.32 -3.02 15.14
CA LYS A 56 14.01 -2.65 14.59
C LYS A 56 13.99 -1.19 14.13
N TYR A 57 14.57 -0.28 14.91
CA TYR A 57 14.67 1.12 14.54
C TYR A 57 15.50 1.34 13.26
N LYS A 58 16.67 0.70 13.15
CA LYS A 58 17.53 0.78 11.97
C LYS A 58 16.84 0.24 10.72
N ILE A 59 16.19 -0.93 10.82
CA ILE A 59 15.41 -1.52 9.72
C ILE A 59 14.26 -0.59 9.33
N LYS A 60 13.50 -0.07 10.29
CA LYS A 60 12.39 0.86 10.04
C LYS A 60 12.88 2.12 9.31
N ARG A 61 13.93 2.76 9.81
CA ARG A 61 14.51 3.97 9.21
C ARG A 61 14.96 3.72 7.78
N TYR A 62 15.69 2.63 7.55
CA TYR A 62 16.13 2.25 6.22
C TYR A 62 14.94 2.01 5.28
N SER A 63 13.93 1.28 5.75
CA SER A 63 12.71 0.99 4.98
C SER A 63 11.97 2.25 4.56
N GLN A 64 11.83 3.22 5.47
CA GLN A 64 11.19 4.50 5.18
C GLN A 64 11.95 5.30 4.10
N ILE A 65 13.28 5.32 4.17
CA ILE A 65 14.11 6.02 3.19
C ILE A 65 14.02 5.32 1.84
N PHE A 66 14.19 4.00 1.82
CA PHE A 66 14.15 3.20 0.60
C PHE A 66 12.79 3.31 -0.09
N SER A 67 11.69 3.14 0.65
CA SER A 67 10.34 3.27 0.10
C SER A 67 10.07 4.66 -0.46
N SER A 68 10.58 5.69 0.21
CA SER A 68 10.43 7.08 -0.24
C SER A 68 11.22 7.34 -1.52
N LYS A 69 12.42 6.77 -1.64
CA LYS A 69 13.25 6.83 -2.85
C LYS A 69 12.54 6.12 -4.01
N LEU A 70 12.13 4.87 -3.81
CA LEU A 70 11.42 4.09 -4.84
C LEU A 70 10.14 4.79 -5.31
N ALA A 71 9.36 5.37 -4.37
CA ALA A 71 8.16 6.11 -4.73
C ALA A 71 8.47 7.38 -5.54
N LYS A 72 9.61 8.05 -5.31
CA LYS A 72 10.05 9.19 -6.13
C LYS A 72 10.48 8.75 -7.52
N GLU A 73 11.20 7.64 -7.64
CA GLU A 73 11.63 7.05 -8.91
C GLU A 73 10.43 6.64 -9.76
N ASN A 74 9.48 5.89 -9.19
CA ASN A 74 8.25 5.50 -9.88
C ASN A 74 7.44 6.71 -10.36
N ARG A 75 7.33 7.78 -9.56
CA ARG A 75 6.67 9.03 -10.00
C ARG A 75 7.41 9.70 -11.15
N ARG A 76 8.75 9.70 -11.11
CA ARG A 76 9.56 10.26 -12.20
C ARG A 76 9.34 9.49 -13.49
N ASP A 77 9.30 8.16 -13.42
CA ASP A 77 9.04 7.31 -14.58
C ASP A 77 7.62 7.50 -15.13
N PHE A 78 6.64 7.62 -14.25
CA PHE A 78 5.27 7.98 -14.63
C PHE A 78 5.22 9.28 -15.46
N TYR A 79 5.78 10.38 -14.95
CA TYR A 79 5.78 11.66 -15.66
C TYR A 79 6.62 11.62 -16.95
N ARG A 80 7.66 10.79 -16.99
CA ARG A 80 8.44 10.54 -18.21
C ARG A 80 7.58 9.88 -19.28
N LEU A 81 6.82 8.84 -18.93
CA LEU A 81 5.90 8.14 -19.84
C LEU A 81 4.78 9.07 -20.32
N GLU A 82 4.13 9.80 -19.41
CA GLU A 82 3.08 10.75 -19.73
C GLU A 82 3.57 11.82 -20.73
N ARG A 83 4.76 12.38 -20.49
CA ARG A 83 5.37 13.33 -21.42
C ARG A 83 5.66 12.72 -22.79
N GLN A 84 6.19 11.50 -22.84
CA GLN A 84 6.46 10.83 -24.12
C GLN A 84 5.18 10.58 -24.91
N ILE A 85 4.11 10.14 -24.24
CA ILE A 85 2.80 9.93 -24.85
C ILE A 85 2.25 11.25 -25.40
N ASN A 86 2.30 12.33 -24.63
CA ASN A 86 1.82 13.65 -25.08
C ASN A 86 2.56 14.13 -26.33
N ILE A 87 3.90 14.02 -26.36
CA ILE A 87 4.70 14.38 -27.54
C ILE A 87 4.31 13.54 -28.76
N LEU A 88 4.07 12.23 -28.60
CA LEU A 88 3.65 11.36 -29.70
C LEU A 88 2.23 11.70 -30.18
N CYS A 89 1.31 11.98 -29.26
CA CYS A 89 -0.05 12.42 -29.60
C CYS A 89 -0.06 13.75 -30.36
N GLU A 90 0.78 14.71 -29.96
CA GLU A 90 0.95 15.99 -30.68
C GLU A 90 1.48 15.77 -32.09
N LYS A 91 2.46 14.88 -32.27
CA LYS A 91 2.98 14.52 -33.61
C LYS A 91 1.91 13.92 -34.51
N VAL A 92 1.07 13.02 -33.98
CA VAL A 92 -0.09 12.47 -34.71
C VAL A 92 -1.04 13.58 -35.13
N ALA A 93 -1.37 14.50 -34.22
CA ALA A 93 -2.27 15.62 -34.50
C ALA A 93 -1.71 16.57 -35.59
N CYS A 94 -0.38 16.71 -35.67
CA CYS A 94 0.30 17.44 -36.74
C CYS A 94 0.44 16.66 -38.06
N GLY A 95 -0.12 15.45 -38.16
CA GLY A 95 -0.07 14.61 -39.36
C GLY A 95 1.29 13.94 -39.61
N VAL A 96 2.15 13.87 -38.59
CA VAL A 96 3.43 13.15 -38.67
C VAL A 96 3.18 11.67 -38.46
N ASP A 97 3.71 10.84 -39.36
CA ASP A 97 3.68 9.39 -39.20
C ASP A 97 4.52 8.98 -37.98
N ILE A 98 3.93 8.22 -37.07
CA ILE A 98 4.58 7.74 -35.86
C ILE A 98 4.44 6.24 -35.75
N ASP A 99 5.34 5.63 -34.99
CA ASP A 99 5.21 4.25 -34.57
C ASP A 99 4.02 4.10 -33.60
N VAL A 100 2.87 3.72 -34.16
CA VAL A 100 1.63 3.47 -33.40
C VAL A 100 1.82 2.37 -32.37
N ALA A 101 2.59 1.33 -32.71
CA ALA A 101 2.88 0.24 -31.77
C ALA A 101 3.70 0.73 -30.57
N LYS A 102 4.65 1.65 -30.80
CA LYS A 102 5.37 2.31 -29.70
C LYS A 102 4.43 3.12 -28.82
N LEU A 103 3.51 3.90 -29.40
CA LEU A 103 2.56 4.69 -28.62
C LEU A 103 1.63 3.79 -27.78
N GLU A 104 1.12 2.71 -28.35
CA GLU A 104 0.29 1.74 -27.64
C GLU A 104 1.05 1.07 -26.49
N SER A 105 2.31 0.68 -26.70
CA SER A 105 3.15 0.10 -25.65
C SER A 105 3.33 1.04 -24.46
N LEU A 106 3.56 2.34 -24.72
CA LEU A 106 3.72 3.36 -23.68
C LEU A 106 2.41 3.59 -22.92
N LYS A 107 1.27 3.63 -23.63
CA LYS A 107 -0.05 3.75 -23.01
C LYS A 107 -0.35 2.55 -22.11
N LEU A 108 0.01 1.35 -22.55
CA LEU A 108 -0.16 0.13 -21.75
C LEU A 108 0.70 0.18 -20.48
N GLU A 109 1.95 0.61 -20.58
CA GLU A 109 2.83 0.81 -19.42
C GLU A 109 2.23 1.84 -18.43
N LEU A 110 1.76 2.98 -18.93
CA LEU A 110 1.11 4.01 -18.11
C LEU A 110 -0.17 3.47 -17.42
N SER A 111 -0.96 2.65 -18.12
CA SER A 111 -2.17 2.05 -17.56
C SER A 111 -1.87 1.11 -16.38
N ALA A 112 -0.72 0.42 -16.40
CA ALA A 112 -0.29 -0.43 -15.30
C ALA A 112 0.02 0.38 -14.04
N PHE A 113 0.63 1.57 -14.19
CA PHE A 113 0.86 2.48 -13.05
C PHE A 113 -0.44 2.98 -12.43
N GLU A 114 -1.40 3.41 -13.26
CA GLU A 114 -2.71 3.87 -12.76
C GLU A 114 -3.49 2.75 -12.08
N LEU A 115 -3.42 1.51 -12.61
CA LEU A 115 -4.04 0.36 -11.99
C LEU A 115 -3.47 0.08 -10.59
N ASP A 116 -2.14 0.15 -10.42
CA ASP A 116 -1.49 -0.05 -9.11
C ASP A 116 -1.88 1.04 -8.10
N LYS A 117 -1.95 2.30 -8.56
CA LYS A 117 -2.42 3.44 -7.77
C LYS A 117 -3.88 3.25 -7.32
N CYS A 118 -4.76 2.80 -8.22
CA CYS A 118 -6.14 2.47 -7.91
C CYS A 118 -6.23 1.35 -6.86
N ARG A 119 -5.49 0.24 -7.04
CA ARG A 119 -5.43 -0.86 -6.06
C ARG A 119 -4.98 -0.36 -4.68
N SER A 120 -3.95 0.48 -4.66
CA SER A 120 -3.43 1.09 -3.42
C SER A 120 -4.44 2.03 -2.74
N ALA A 121 -5.28 2.74 -3.51
CA ALA A 121 -6.35 3.56 -2.97
C ALA A 121 -7.47 2.70 -2.37
N VAL A 122 -7.90 1.65 -3.09
CA VAL A 122 -8.91 0.68 -2.65
C VAL A 122 -8.49 -0.01 -1.34
N LEU A 123 -7.23 -0.41 -1.22
CA LEU A 123 -6.70 -1.02 -0.01
C LEU A 123 -6.76 -0.06 1.19
N ARG A 124 -6.33 1.19 1.01
CA ARG A 124 -6.32 2.20 2.08
C ARG A 124 -7.71 2.66 2.50
N SER A 125 -8.63 2.75 1.54
CA SER A 125 -10.03 3.09 1.83
C SER A 125 -10.79 1.94 2.49
N LYS A 126 -10.18 0.74 2.57
CA LYS A 126 -10.85 -0.47 3.04
C LYS A 126 -12.13 -0.77 2.26
N ALA A 127 -12.25 -0.24 1.03
CA ALA A 127 -13.49 -0.33 0.26
C ALA A 127 -13.88 -1.77 -0.05
N ILE A 128 -12.91 -2.66 -0.30
CA ILE A 128 -13.17 -4.10 -0.46
C ILE A 128 -13.81 -4.66 0.81
N TRP A 129 -13.25 -4.37 1.98
CA TRP A 129 -13.79 -4.85 3.24
C TRP A 129 -15.16 -4.26 3.56
N ALA A 130 -15.42 -3.00 3.22
CA ALA A 130 -16.75 -2.40 3.36
C ALA A 130 -17.79 -3.11 2.46
N VAL A 131 -17.46 -3.32 1.18
CA VAL A 131 -18.33 -4.02 0.22
C VAL A 131 -18.54 -5.49 0.58
N GLU A 132 -17.50 -6.16 1.10
CA GLU A 132 -17.59 -7.55 1.54
C GLU A 132 -18.26 -7.71 2.90
N SER A 133 -18.10 -6.75 3.83
CA SER A 133 -18.77 -6.77 5.13
C SER A 133 -20.26 -6.44 5.06
N ASP A 134 -20.67 -5.64 4.07
CA ASP A 134 -22.08 -5.35 3.79
C ASP A 134 -22.81 -6.53 3.14
N LYS A 135 -22.11 -7.61 2.80
CA LYS A 135 -22.78 -8.87 2.44
C LYS A 135 -23.35 -9.49 3.70
N ASN A 136 -24.67 -9.62 3.74
CA ASN A 136 -25.36 -10.41 4.75
C ASN A 136 -24.82 -11.85 4.72
N THR A 137 -23.85 -12.14 5.58
CA THR A 137 -23.28 -13.47 5.70
C THR A 137 -24.36 -14.44 6.20
N LYS A 138 -24.16 -15.74 5.94
CA LYS A 138 -25.06 -16.80 6.46
C LYS A 138 -25.33 -16.63 7.96
N TYR A 139 -24.35 -16.15 8.71
CA TYR A 139 -24.50 -15.82 10.13
C TYR A 139 -25.56 -14.74 10.38
N PHE A 140 -25.45 -13.56 9.75
CA PHE A 140 -26.42 -12.47 9.92
C PHE A 140 -27.82 -12.82 9.42
N LEU A 141 -27.91 -13.57 8.32
CA LEU A 141 -29.19 -14.08 7.80
C LEU A 141 -29.85 -15.06 8.77
N ASN A 142 -29.07 -15.97 9.36
CA ASN A 142 -29.57 -16.91 10.36
C ASN A 142 -29.95 -16.21 11.67
N LEU A 143 -29.20 -15.19 12.08
CA LEU A 143 -29.51 -14.36 13.24
C LEU A 143 -30.85 -13.64 13.05
N GLU A 144 -31.12 -13.11 11.86
CA GLU A 144 -32.39 -12.45 11.55
C GLU A 144 -33.56 -13.44 11.52
N LYS A 145 -33.38 -14.64 10.93
CA LYS A 145 -34.38 -15.72 11.00
C LYS A 145 -34.72 -16.10 12.45
N TYR A 146 -33.70 -16.27 13.29
CA TYR A 146 -33.89 -16.57 14.71
C TYR A 146 -34.67 -15.47 15.45
N LYS A 147 -34.36 -14.20 15.18
CA LYS A 147 -35.11 -13.06 15.74
C LYS A 147 -36.56 -13.03 15.25
N GLN A 148 -36.78 -13.30 13.97
CA GLN A 148 -38.12 -13.32 13.38
C GLN A 148 -38.99 -14.43 13.99
N GLU A 149 -38.42 -15.62 14.19
CA GLU A 149 -39.11 -16.74 14.85
C GLU A 149 -39.51 -16.40 16.29
N ASN A 150 -38.65 -15.70 17.04
CA ASN A 150 -38.92 -15.29 18.41
C ASN A 150 -39.89 -14.09 18.52
N ASN A 151 -39.94 -13.23 17.50
CA ASN A 151 -40.84 -12.07 17.46
C ASN A 151 -42.20 -12.38 16.80
N SER A 152 -42.42 -13.61 16.31
CA SER A 152 -43.69 -14.05 15.76
C SER A 152 -44.60 -14.57 16.87
N ILE A 153 -45.76 -13.91 17.07
CA ILE A 153 -46.80 -14.41 17.97
C ILE A 153 -47.43 -15.65 17.32
N LYS A 154 -47.18 -16.83 17.91
CA LYS A 154 -47.86 -18.06 17.52
C LYS A 154 -49.30 -18.00 18.06
N ASN A 155 -50.26 -17.73 17.18
CA ASN A 155 -51.68 -17.92 17.50
C ASN A 155 -51.91 -19.43 17.67
N TYR A 156 -52.31 -19.83 18.89
CA TYR A 156 -52.81 -21.17 19.19
C TYR A 156 -54.26 -21.31 18.75
#